data_AF-C9MZB9-F1
#
_entry.id   AF-C9MZB9-F1
#
_cell.length_a   1.000
_cell.length_b   1.000
_cell.length_c   1.000
_cell.angle_alpha   90.00
_cell.angle_beta   90.00
_cell.angle_gamma   90.00
#
_symmetry.space_group_name_H-M   'P 1'
#
loop_
_entity.id
_entity.type
_entity.pdbx_description
1 polymer ?
#
loop_
_entity_poly.entity_id
_entity_poly.type
_entity_poly.pdbx_seq_one_letter_code
_entity_poly.pdbx_strand_id
1 'polypeptide(L)'
;MNDKINIRNLIFGIIVGLIVILNIFEWTNFIIKYSKQNPKVSKVKNLKNKTNKHNNNNTENDIEYEVKSGYKYKKSNGESSTFTLRNLGYAENLISNLVSYEDLRKEYCEIVNEIVKVDNGIMPGTTKPFEEVTYTQVDDAYREHLQKIAQIRQVFDTIYGNDNALETGTGCYYKGTYWNNANSQYKAKQFYDSSIIEYLNNHGYGVHSQNKAQSSTRSTIKKEEIKQVDDEKENDSDDENFVEYDN
;
A
#
# COMPACT_ATOMS: atom_id res chain seq x y z
N MET A 1 27.91 -4.18 -49.29
CA MET A 1 28.03 -4.31 -47.82
C MET A 1 26.68 -4.19 -47.08
N ASN A 2 25.52 -4.32 -47.78
CA ASN A 2 24.18 -4.15 -47.20
C ASN A 2 23.40 -5.45 -46.94
N ASP A 3 23.74 -6.57 -47.61
CA ASP A 3 22.93 -7.79 -47.50
C ASP A 3 23.10 -8.52 -46.16
N LYS A 4 24.31 -8.49 -45.57
CA LYS A 4 24.58 -9.07 -44.24
C LYS A 4 23.81 -8.39 -43.11
N ILE A 5 23.55 -7.09 -43.22
CA ILE A 5 22.83 -6.31 -42.19
C ILE A 5 21.33 -6.63 -42.26
N ASN A 6 20.77 -6.75 -43.47
CA ASN A 6 19.37 -7.13 -43.67
C ASN A 6 19.08 -8.57 -43.23
N ILE A 7 19.99 -9.51 -43.50
CA ILE A 7 19.86 -10.91 -43.04
C ILE A 7 19.91 -10.99 -41.51
N ARG A 8 20.80 -10.23 -40.86
CA ARG A 8 20.90 -10.22 -39.39
C ARG A 8 19.63 -9.67 -38.74
N ASN A 9 19.06 -8.59 -39.29
CA ASN A 9 17.82 -8.00 -38.78
C ASN A 9 16.59 -8.89 -39.03
N LEU A 10 16.57 -9.63 -40.15
CA LEU A 10 15.55 -10.66 -40.42
C LEU A 10 15.59 -11.78 -39.38
N ILE A 11 16.79 -12.29 -39.06
CA ILE A 11 16.97 -13.35 -38.06
C ILE A 11 16.56 -12.86 -36.66
N PHE A 12 16.93 -11.63 -36.28
CA PHE A 12 16.48 -11.04 -35.02
C PHE A 12 14.96 -10.88 -34.96
N GLY A 13 14.31 -10.47 -36.04
CA GLY A 13 12.85 -10.36 -36.12
C GLY A 13 12.14 -11.71 -35.92
N ILE A 14 12.66 -12.80 -36.48
CA ILE A 14 12.12 -14.15 -36.32
C ILE A 14 12.27 -14.63 -34.87
N ILE A 15 13.42 -14.39 -34.24
CA ILE A 15 13.68 -14.81 -32.85
C ILE A 15 12.76 -14.05 -31.87
N VAL A 16 12.63 -12.74 -32.03
CA VAL A 16 11.71 -11.93 -31.19
C VAL A 16 10.26 -12.35 -31.40
N GLY A 17 9.86 -12.61 -32.65
CA GLY A 17 8.52 -13.12 -32.97
C GLY A 17 8.21 -14.46 -32.30
N LEU A 18 9.15 -15.41 -32.31
CA LEU A 18 8.98 -16.71 -31.65
C LEU A 18 8.86 -16.59 -30.12
N ILE A 19 9.62 -15.69 -29.47
CA ILE A 19 9.52 -15.45 -28.03
C ILE A 19 8.12 -14.90 -27.66
N VAL A 20 7.58 -13.99 -28.46
CA VAL A 20 6.22 -13.45 -28.25
C VAL A 20 5.16 -14.54 -28.42
N ILE A 21 5.29 -15.41 -29.43
CA ILE A 21 4.32 -16.50 -29.68
C ILE A 21 4.34 -17.54 -28.54
N LEU A 22 5.52 -17.89 -28.02
CA LEU A 22 5.65 -18.84 -26.91
C LEU A 22 5.02 -18.31 -25.60
N ASN A 23 5.21 -17.02 -25.29
CA ASN A 23 4.59 -16.39 -24.12
C ASN A 23 3.04 -16.36 -24.23
N ILE A 24 2.49 -16.18 -25.43
CA ILE A 24 1.03 -16.22 -25.65
C ILE A 24 0.47 -17.65 -25.53
N PHE A 25 1.22 -18.66 -25.97
CA PHE A 25 0.80 -20.06 -25.90
C PHE A 25 0.76 -20.58 -24.46
N GLU A 26 1.72 -20.18 -23.62
CA GLU A 26 1.70 -20.49 -22.18
C GLU A 26 0.55 -19.80 -21.45
N TRP A 27 0.25 -18.54 -21.80
CA TRP A 27 -0.92 -17.83 -21.25
C TRP A 27 -2.25 -18.47 -21.63
N THR A 28 -2.44 -18.87 -22.90
CA THR A 28 -3.71 -19.50 -23.30
C THR A 28 -3.93 -20.85 -22.61
N ASN A 29 -2.89 -21.68 -22.48
CA ASN A 29 -2.98 -22.94 -21.72
C ASN A 29 -3.23 -22.72 -20.22
N PHE A 30 -2.61 -21.70 -19.61
CA PHE A 30 -2.85 -21.32 -18.22
C PHE A 30 -4.30 -20.88 -17.99
N ILE A 31 -4.85 -20.01 -18.87
CA ILE A 31 -6.25 -19.57 -18.79
C ILE A 31 -7.22 -20.75 -18.95
N ILE A 32 -6.96 -21.66 -19.89
CA ILE A 32 -7.81 -22.85 -20.11
C ILE A 32 -7.81 -23.77 -18.88
N LYS A 33 -6.65 -23.97 -18.24
CA LYS A 33 -6.51 -24.78 -17.02
C LYS A 33 -7.23 -24.14 -15.82
N TYR A 34 -7.08 -22.83 -15.63
CA TYR A 34 -7.79 -22.07 -14.59
C TYR A 34 -9.31 -22.05 -14.81
N SER A 35 -9.76 -21.91 -16.05
CA SER A 35 -11.18 -21.94 -16.42
C SER A 35 -11.83 -23.32 -16.19
N LYS A 36 -11.08 -24.42 -16.34
CA LYS A 36 -11.59 -25.79 -16.11
C LYS A 36 -11.73 -26.12 -14.62
N GLN A 37 -10.86 -25.59 -13.76
CA GLN A 37 -10.93 -25.80 -12.31
C GLN A 37 -12.01 -24.94 -11.62
N ASN A 38 -12.48 -23.88 -12.28
CA ASN A 38 -13.54 -22.99 -11.79
C ASN A 38 -14.69 -22.87 -12.82
N PRO A 39 -15.58 -23.88 -12.93
CA PRO A 39 -16.62 -23.92 -13.97
C PRO A 39 -17.70 -22.83 -13.85
N LYS A 40 -17.66 -21.97 -12.83
CA LYS A 40 -18.59 -20.83 -12.67
C LYS A 40 -18.18 -19.58 -13.45
N VAL A 41 -16.94 -19.47 -13.92
CA VAL A 41 -16.42 -18.26 -14.61
C VAL A 41 -16.71 -18.26 -16.12
N SER A 42 -17.05 -19.42 -16.71
CA SER A 42 -17.28 -19.54 -18.17
C SER A 42 -18.63 -19.01 -18.65
N LYS A 43 -19.56 -18.65 -17.76
CA LYS A 43 -20.87 -18.07 -18.13
C LYS A 43 -20.82 -16.58 -18.45
N VAL A 44 -19.70 -15.88 -18.20
CA VAL A 44 -19.60 -14.41 -18.37
C VAL A 44 -19.24 -13.99 -19.82
N LYS A 45 -18.82 -14.91 -20.69
CA LYS A 45 -18.38 -14.56 -22.07
C LYS A 45 -19.48 -14.35 -23.11
N ASN A 46 -20.76 -14.60 -22.79
CA ASN A 46 -21.88 -14.34 -23.73
C ASN A 46 -22.57 -12.98 -23.54
N LEU A 47 -22.03 -12.07 -22.73
CA LEU A 47 -22.58 -10.72 -22.50
C LEU A 47 -21.71 -9.60 -23.09
N LYS A 48 -21.22 -9.77 -24.33
CA LYS A 48 -20.70 -8.65 -25.13
C LYS A 48 -21.24 -8.75 -26.54
N ASN A 49 -22.44 -8.20 -26.72
CA ASN A 49 -22.91 -7.57 -27.95
C ASN A 49 -24.33 -6.99 -27.73
N LYS A 50 -24.43 -5.83 -27.08
CA LYS A 50 -25.54 -4.91 -27.36
C LYS A 50 -25.12 -3.47 -27.10
N THR A 51 -24.73 -2.82 -28.17
CA THR A 51 -24.51 -1.38 -28.29
C THR A 51 -25.77 -0.58 -27.97
N ASN A 52 -25.59 0.44 -27.13
CA ASN A 52 -26.30 1.71 -26.98
C ASN A 52 -27.73 1.81 -27.56
N LYS A 53 -28.72 1.94 -26.66
CA LYS A 53 -29.86 2.81 -26.88
C LYS A 53 -30.35 3.35 -25.54
N HIS A 54 -30.08 4.62 -25.27
CA HIS A 54 -30.85 5.39 -24.29
C HIS A 54 -32.31 5.37 -24.75
N ASN A 55 -33.18 4.76 -23.97
CA ASN A 55 -34.63 5.00 -24.00
C ASN A 55 -35.11 4.99 -22.55
N ASN A 56 -35.64 6.15 -22.14
CA ASN A 56 -36.32 6.34 -20.88
C ASN A 56 -37.74 5.74 -20.94
N ASN A 57 -38.18 5.27 -19.78
CA ASN A 57 -39.55 5.07 -19.27
C ASN A 57 -40.16 3.65 -19.37
N ASN A 58 -40.18 3.02 -18.18
CA ASN A 58 -41.23 2.20 -17.51
C ASN A 58 -42.08 1.27 -18.38
N THR A 59 -42.26 -0.01 -18.06
CA THR A 59 -42.69 -0.56 -16.75
C THR A 59 -42.47 -2.07 -16.73
N GLU A 60 -42.49 -2.66 -15.53
CA GLU A 60 -42.69 -4.10 -15.21
C GLU A 60 -41.41 -4.96 -14.97
N ASN A 61 -41.08 -5.12 -13.67
CA ASN A 61 -40.25 -6.17 -13.03
C ASN A 61 -38.71 -6.07 -12.95
N ASP A 62 -38.11 -4.87 -12.91
CA ASP A 62 -36.64 -4.71 -12.79
C ASP A 62 -36.19 -4.10 -11.43
N ILE A 63 -36.72 -4.62 -10.31
CA ILE A 63 -36.58 -4.00 -8.96
C ILE A 63 -35.55 -4.74 -8.07
N GLU A 64 -34.97 -5.85 -8.49
CA GLU A 64 -34.14 -6.69 -7.60
C GLU A 64 -32.68 -6.20 -7.46
N TYR A 65 -32.21 -5.37 -8.39
CA TYR A 65 -30.80 -5.00 -8.47
C TYR A 65 -30.58 -3.48 -8.56
N GLU A 66 -29.42 -3.03 -8.11
CA GLU A 66 -28.91 -1.66 -8.34
C GLU A 66 -27.59 -1.71 -9.11
N VAL A 67 -27.32 -0.71 -9.96
CA VAL A 67 -26.04 -0.60 -10.69
C VAL A 67 -25.27 0.59 -10.16
N LYS A 68 -24.02 0.37 -9.74
CA LYS A 68 -23.10 1.41 -9.25
C LYS A 68 -21.73 1.22 -9.88
N SER A 69 -21.19 2.28 -10.47
CA SER A 69 -19.83 2.31 -11.03
C SER A 69 -19.50 1.16 -11.99
N GLY A 70 -20.48 0.75 -12.79
CA GLY A 70 -20.34 -0.33 -13.77
C GLY A 70 -20.57 -1.75 -13.24
N TYR A 71 -20.87 -1.90 -11.96
CA TYR A 71 -21.15 -3.18 -11.31
C TYR A 71 -22.63 -3.30 -10.92
N LYS A 72 -23.17 -4.53 -10.97
CA LYS A 72 -24.55 -4.86 -10.60
C LYS A 72 -24.57 -5.49 -9.21
N TYR A 73 -25.39 -4.95 -8.31
CA TYR A 73 -25.55 -5.37 -6.93
C TYR A 73 -26.99 -5.80 -6.64
N LYS A 74 -27.20 -6.61 -5.61
CA LYS A 74 -28.53 -6.77 -5.02
C LYS A 74 -29.01 -5.42 -4.49
N LYS A 75 -30.27 -5.08 -4.73
CA LYS A 75 -30.86 -3.83 -4.23
C LYS A 75 -30.80 -3.78 -2.70
N SER A 76 -30.41 -2.62 -2.17
CA SER A 76 -30.37 -2.40 -0.73
C SER A 76 -31.75 -2.54 -0.12
N ASN A 77 -31.80 -3.17 1.06
CA ASN A 77 -32.97 -3.25 1.93
C ASN A 77 -33.03 -2.10 2.95
N GLY A 78 -32.15 -1.10 2.84
CA GLY A 78 -32.06 0.03 3.77
C GLY A 78 -31.14 -0.21 4.97
N GLU A 79 -30.41 -1.34 5.01
CA GLU A 79 -29.37 -1.56 6.02
C GLU A 79 -28.24 -0.53 5.92
N SER A 80 -27.88 0.02 7.08
CA SER A 80 -26.73 0.92 7.23
C SER A 80 -25.41 0.16 7.25
N SER A 81 -24.32 0.86 6.97
CA SER A 81 -22.96 0.35 7.16
C SER A 81 -22.74 -0.12 8.60
N THR A 82 -22.09 -1.27 8.73
CA THR A 82 -21.69 -1.91 9.99
C THR A 82 -20.18 -1.81 10.24
N PHE A 83 -19.42 -1.33 9.24
CA PHE A 83 -17.98 -1.18 9.36
C PHE A 83 -17.61 -0.22 10.50
N THR A 84 -16.64 -0.64 11.32
CA THR A 84 -16.06 0.18 12.38
C THR A 84 -14.55 0.14 12.30
N LEU A 85 -13.94 1.33 12.23
CA LEU A 85 -12.49 1.49 12.33
C LEU A 85 -12.06 1.18 13.76
N ARG A 86 -11.09 0.27 13.93
CA ARG A 86 -10.59 -0.17 15.24
C ARG A 86 -9.18 -0.74 15.14
N ASN A 87 -8.40 -0.68 16.21
CA ASN A 87 -7.16 -1.43 16.34
C ASN A 87 -7.47 -2.95 16.32
N LEU A 88 -6.83 -3.68 15.40
CA LEU A 88 -7.01 -5.12 15.20
C LEU A 88 -6.06 -5.99 16.04
N GLY A 89 -5.18 -5.40 16.84
CA GLY A 89 -4.27 -6.11 17.73
C GLY A 89 -3.00 -6.62 17.07
N TYR A 90 -2.69 -6.20 15.83
CA TYR A 90 -1.54 -6.74 15.09
C TYR A 90 -0.20 -6.43 15.75
N ALA A 91 -0.03 -5.25 16.34
CA ALA A 91 1.19 -4.92 17.07
C ALA A 91 1.30 -5.75 18.35
N GLU A 92 0.22 -5.79 19.13
CA GLU A 92 0.12 -6.50 20.39
C GLU A 92 0.38 -8.00 20.21
N ASN A 93 -0.21 -8.62 19.21
CA ASN A 93 -0.02 -10.03 18.88
C ASN A 93 1.43 -10.31 18.44
N LEU A 94 2.06 -9.42 17.68
CA LEU A 94 3.45 -9.58 17.25
C LEU A 94 4.42 -9.42 18.42
N ILE A 95 4.27 -8.38 19.24
CA ILE A 95 5.16 -8.12 20.39
C ILE A 95 5.02 -9.18 21.47
N SER A 96 3.81 -9.72 21.68
CA SER A 96 3.58 -10.84 22.61
C SER A 96 4.02 -12.20 22.06
N ASN A 97 4.55 -12.27 20.83
CA ASN A 97 4.90 -13.50 20.12
C ASN A 97 3.72 -14.48 19.93
N LEU A 98 2.49 -13.98 19.93
CA LEU A 98 1.31 -14.79 19.61
C LEU A 98 1.23 -15.12 18.12
N VAL A 99 1.71 -14.20 17.28
CA VAL A 99 1.92 -14.41 15.84
C VAL A 99 3.38 -14.15 15.50
N SER A 100 3.94 -14.94 14.60
CA SER A 100 5.27 -14.66 14.08
C SER A 100 5.22 -13.61 12.98
N TYR A 101 6.38 -13.03 12.71
CA TYR A 101 6.58 -12.14 11.58
C TYR A 101 6.21 -12.78 10.22
N GLU A 102 6.54 -14.06 10.03
CA GLU A 102 6.21 -14.79 8.80
C GLU A 102 4.71 -15.11 8.71
N ASP A 103 4.02 -15.30 9.84
CA ASP A 103 2.57 -15.46 9.87
C ASP A 103 1.86 -14.18 9.40
N LEU A 104 2.27 -13.01 9.90
CA LEU A 104 1.71 -11.73 9.47
C LEU A 104 2.00 -11.42 8.00
N ARG A 105 3.18 -11.80 7.51
CA ARG A 105 3.52 -11.72 6.08
C ARG A 105 2.60 -12.57 5.22
N LYS A 106 2.33 -13.79 5.65
CA LYS A 106 1.40 -14.70 4.97
C LYS A 106 -0.03 -14.16 5.01
N GLU A 107 -0.50 -13.73 6.18
CA GLU A 107 -1.83 -13.13 6.35
C GLU A 107 -1.99 -11.90 5.45
N TYR A 108 -0.97 -11.04 5.39
CA TYR A 108 -0.96 -9.89 4.49
C TYR A 108 -1.22 -10.31 3.03
N CYS A 109 -0.44 -11.26 2.51
CA CYS A 109 -0.63 -11.79 1.16
C CYS A 109 -2.04 -12.34 0.93
N GLU A 110 -2.58 -13.10 1.89
CA GLU A 110 -3.93 -13.66 1.81
C GLU A 110 -4.99 -12.56 1.74
N ILE A 111 -4.88 -11.52 2.57
CA ILE A 111 -5.79 -10.36 2.55
C ILE A 111 -5.68 -9.60 1.22
N VAL A 112 -4.46 -9.40 0.70
CA VAL A 112 -4.25 -8.75 -0.61
C VAL A 112 -4.92 -9.55 -1.73
N ASN A 113 -4.75 -10.87 -1.74
CA ASN A 113 -5.40 -11.75 -2.73
C ASN A 113 -6.92 -11.78 -2.58
N GLU A 114 -7.42 -11.59 -1.35
CA GLU A 114 -8.86 -11.54 -1.08
C GLU A 114 -9.49 -10.23 -1.55
N ILE A 115 -8.90 -9.09 -1.18
CA ILE A 115 -9.48 -7.77 -1.49
C ILE A 115 -9.53 -7.49 -2.99
N VAL A 116 -8.58 -7.98 -3.78
CA VAL A 116 -8.55 -7.78 -5.24
C VAL A 116 -9.67 -8.53 -5.97
N LYS A 117 -10.32 -9.51 -5.34
CA LYS A 117 -11.47 -10.21 -5.94
C LYS A 117 -12.65 -9.27 -6.21
N VAL A 118 -12.71 -8.15 -5.51
CA VAL A 118 -13.70 -7.07 -5.72
C VAL A 118 -13.74 -6.60 -7.18
N ASP A 119 -12.59 -6.60 -7.87
CA ASP A 119 -12.51 -6.16 -9.27
C ASP A 119 -13.19 -7.15 -10.23
N ASN A 120 -13.31 -8.41 -9.81
CA ASN A 120 -14.05 -9.45 -10.51
C ASN A 120 -15.52 -9.54 -10.07
N GLY A 121 -16.02 -8.58 -9.31
CA GLY A 121 -17.41 -8.56 -8.85
C GLY A 121 -17.71 -9.55 -7.73
N ILE A 122 -16.71 -9.91 -6.91
CA ILE A 122 -16.86 -10.84 -5.78
C ILE A 122 -16.62 -10.09 -4.48
N MET A 123 -17.51 -10.27 -3.50
CA MET A 123 -17.39 -9.62 -2.20
C MET A 123 -16.19 -10.18 -1.40
N PRO A 124 -15.23 -9.33 -0.98
CA PRO A 124 -14.07 -9.76 -0.20
C PRO A 124 -14.45 -10.59 1.03
N GLY A 125 -13.71 -11.67 1.27
CA GLY A 125 -13.92 -12.60 2.38
C GLY A 125 -14.98 -13.65 2.11
N THR A 126 -15.54 -13.68 0.90
CA THR A 126 -16.57 -14.64 0.50
C THR A 126 -16.40 -15.11 -0.94
N THR A 127 -17.28 -16.02 -1.36
CA THR A 127 -17.42 -16.43 -2.76
C THR A 127 -18.67 -15.83 -3.42
N LYS A 128 -19.37 -14.93 -2.73
CA LYS A 128 -20.63 -14.34 -3.22
C LYS A 128 -20.34 -13.28 -4.29
N PRO A 129 -20.99 -13.38 -5.47
CA PRO A 129 -20.92 -12.33 -6.46
C PRO A 129 -21.75 -11.11 -6.02
N PHE A 130 -21.47 -9.94 -6.59
CA PHE A 130 -22.16 -8.69 -6.25
C PHE A 130 -23.67 -8.76 -6.47
N GLU A 131 -24.14 -9.53 -7.45
CA GLU A 131 -25.57 -9.73 -7.69
C GLU A 131 -26.29 -10.38 -6.48
N GLU A 132 -25.59 -11.05 -5.57
CA GLU A 132 -26.19 -11.69 -4.39
C GLU A 132 -26.10 -10.82 -3.12
N VAL A 133 -25.38 -9.71 -3.15
CA VAL A 133 -25.09 -8.86 -1.98
C VAL A 133 -25.34 -7.39 -2.25
N THR A 134 -25.56 -6.61 -1.21
CA THR A 134 -25.77 -5.16 -1.38
C THR A 134 -24.45 -4.43 -1.56
N TYR A 135 -24.49 -3.25 -2.18
CA TYR A 135 -23.31 -2.38 -2.26
C TYR A 135 -22.71 -2.09 -0.87
N THR A 136 -23.56 -1.81 0.13
CA THR A 136 -23.11 -1.53 1.50
C THR A 136 -22.33 -2.71 2.10
N GLN A 137 -22.76 -3.95 1.86
CA GLN A 137 -22.04 -5.14 2.33
C GLN A 137 -20.67 -5.27 1.66
N VAL A 138 -20.59 -4.98 0.35
CA VAL A 138 -19.32 -4.99 -0.39
C VAL A 138 -18.38 -3.89 0.11
N ASP A 139 -18.90 -2.69 0.31
CA ASP A 139 -18.15 -1.54 0.83
C ASP A 139 -17.60 -1.82 2.24
N ASP A 140 -18.43 -2.33 3.15
CA ASP A 140 -18.02 -2.73 4.50
C ASP A 140 -16.93 -3.80 4.46
N ALA A 141 -17.13 -4.86 3.67
CA ALA A 141 -16.15 -5.93 3.51
C ALA A 141 -14.84 -5.39 2.92
N TYR A 142 -14.91 -4.50 1.93
CA TYR A 142 -13.73 -3.88 1.34
C TYR A 142 -12.95 -3.06 2.38
N ARG A 143 -13.65 -2.21 3.15
CA ARG A 143 -13.07 -1.39 4.21
C ARG A 143 -12.45 -2.24 5.32
N GLU A 144 -13.06 -3.37 5.68
CA GLU A 144 -12.50 -4.30 6.66
C GLU A 144 -11.18 -4.92 6.19
N HIS A 145 -11.08 -5.34 4.92
CA HIS A 145 -9.84 -5.88 4.37
C HIS A 145 -8.77 -4.79 4.17
N LEU A 146 -9.19 -3.59 3.75
CA LEU A 146 -8.27 -2.47 3.60
C LEU A 146 -7.72 -2.01 4.95
N GLN A 147 -8.52 -2.04 6.01
CA GLN A 147 -8.07 -1.80 7.38
C GLN A 147 -6.98 -2.79 7.80
N LYS A 148 -7.17 -4.09 7.52
CA LYS A 148 -6.15 -5.10 7.83
C LYS A 148 -4.84 -4.84 7.10
N ILE A 149 -4.90 -4.60 5.78
CA ILE A 149 -3.73 -4.22 4.96
C ILE A 149 -3.04 -2.99 5.54
N ALA A 150 -3.80 -1.96 5.88
CA ALA A 150 -3.29 -0.71 6.39
C ALA A 150 -2.58 -0.86 7.74
N GLN A 151 -3.19 -1.57 8.70
CA GLN A 151 -2.60 -1.73 10.02
C GLN A 151 -1.39 -2.67 10.00
N ILE A 152 -1.39 -3.75 9.21
CA ILE A 152 -0.18 -4.58 9.05
C ILE A 152 0.97 -3.75 8.47
N ARG A 153 0.71 -2.95 7.42
CA ARG A 153 1.72 -2.00 6.89
C ARG A 153 2.21 -1.06 7.97
N GLN A 154 1.29 -0.41 8.70
CA GLN A 154 1.63 0.51 9.77
C GLN A 154 2.55 -0.12 10.84
N VAL A 155 2.28 -1.36 11.25
CA VAL A 155 3.13 -2.09 12.21
C VAL A 155 4.53 -2.30 11.63
N PHE A 156 4.64 -2.80 10.40
CA PHE A 156 5.92 -3.09 9.78
C PHE A 156 6.72 -1.80 9.50
N ASP A 157 6.07 -0.76 9.00
CA ASP A 157 6.66 0.55 8.74
C ASP A 157 7.26 1.13 10.04
N THR A 158 6.53 0.99 11.16
CA THR A 158 6.96 1.50 12.46
C THR A 158 8.13 0.70 13.05
N ILE A 159 8.12 -0.62 12.92
CA ILE A 159 9.17 -1.50 13.47
C ILE A 159 10.45 -1.44 12.64
N TYR A 160 10.34 -1.48 11.31
CA TYR A 160 11.48 -1.65 10.41
C TYR A 160 11.90 -0.36 9.69
N GLY A 161 11.10 0.71 9.76
CA GLY A 161 11.42 2.00 9.16
C GLY A 161 11.50 2.00 7.63
N ASN A 162 10.95 0.97 6.97
CA ASN A 162 10.98 0.82 5.53
C ASN A 162 9.61 0.40 5.00
N ASP A 163 8.90 1.38 4.43
CA ASP A 163 7.55 1.26 3.88
C ASP A 163 7.37 0.12 2.84
N ASN A 164 8.46 -0.35 2.24
CA ASN A 164 8.42 -1.39 1.21
C ASN A 164 8.95 -2.76 1.69
N ALA A 165 9.45 -2.88 2.92
CA ALA A 165 10.08 -4.12 3.40
C ALA A 165 9.10 -5.29 3.51
N LEU A 166 7.86 -4.99 3.91
CA LEU A 166 6.77 -5.97 3.96
C LEU A 166 6.46 -6.52 2.57
N GLU A 167 6.15 -5.66 1.61
CA GLU A 167 5.73 -6.09 0.27
C GLU A 167 6.87 -6.70 -0.54
N THR A 168 8.08 -6.15 -0.41
CA THR A 168 9.27 -6.71 -1.07
C THR A 168 9.60 -8.09 -0.51
N GLY A 169 9.53 -8.24 0.81
CA GLY A 169 9.83 -9.50 1.48
C GLY A 169 8.78 -10.59 1.27
N THR A 170 7.53 -10.21 1.00
CA THR A 170 6.43 -11.15 0.72
C THR A 170 6.24 -11.44 -0.76
N GLY A 171 6.66 -10.53 -1.65
CA GLY A 171 6.32 -10.55 -3.07
C GLY A 171 4.86 -10.16 -3.37
N CYS A 172 4.08 -9.80 -2.34
CA CYS A 172 2.68 -9.42 -2.44
C CYS A 172 2.55 -7.90 -2.36
N TYR A 173 1.94 -7.29 -3.38
CA TYR A 173 1.82 -5.84 -3.48
C TYR A 173 0.37 -5.43 -3.62
N TYR A 174 -0.13 -4.65 -2.66
CA TYR A 174 -1.45 -4.05 -2.78
C TYR A 174 -1.37 -2.66 -3.40
N LYS A 175 -1.75 -2.57 -4.67
CA LYS A 175 -1.69 -1.36 -5.50
C LYS A 175 -3.03 -0.63 -5.64
N GLY A 176 -4.01 -1.00 -4.83
CA GLY A 176 -5.41 -0.58 -4.99
C GLY A 176 -6.18 -1.48 -5.95
N THR A 177 -7.48 -1.21 -6.06
CA THR A 177 -8.42 -1.97 -6.91
C THR A 177 -9.20 -1.02 -7.82
N TYR A 178 -9.60 -1.49 -9.00
CA TYR A 178 -10.43 -0.71 -9.92
C TYR A 178 -11.77 -0.32 -9.28
N TRP A 179 -12.37 -1.24 -8.53
CA TRP A 179 -13.60 -1.00 -7.80
C TRP A 179 -13.47 0.20 -6.86
N ASN A 180 -12.40 0.28 -6.06
CA ASN A 180 -12.20 1.40 -5.14
C ASN A 180 -11.99 2.71 -5.89
N ASN A 181 -11.19 2.69 -6.96
CA ASN A 181 -10.94 3.87 -7.78
C ASN A 181 -12.23 4.46 -8.40
N ALA A 182 -13.19 3.60 -8.72
CA ALA A 182 -14.46 3.98 -9.34
C ALA A 182 -15.55 4.41 -8.33
N ASN A 183 -15.43 4.06 -7.05
CA ASN A 183 -16.48 4.28 -6.05
C ASN A 183 -16.10 5.30 -4.97
N SER A 184 -15.13 4.97 -4.12
CA SER A 184 -14.87 5.71 -2.87
C SER A 184 -13.45 6.24 -2.74
N GLN A 185 -12.50 5.74 -3.53
CA GLN A 185 -11.09 6.12 -3.55
C GLN A 185 -10.42 6.12 -2.16
N TYR A 186 -10.72 5.10 -1.37
CA TYR A 186 -10.11 4.90 -0.07
C TYR A 186 -8.59 4.81 -0.17
N LYS A 187 -7.90 5.50 0.73
CA LYS A 187 -6.44 5.42 0.90
C LYS A 187 -6.14 4.56 2.13
N ALA A 188 -5.22 3.61 2.03
CA ALA A 188 -4.84 2.74 3.15
C ALA A 188 -4.50 3.52 4.43
N LYS A 189 -3.80 4.65 4.32
CA LYS A 189 -3.45 5.51 5.47
C LYS A 189 -4.65 6.06 6.26
N GLN A 190 -5.85 6.09 5.68
CA GLN A 190 -7.07 6.48 6.40
C GLN A 190 -7.51 5.45 7.45
N PHE A 191 -6.98 4.23 7.37
CA PHE A 191 -7.29 3.13 8.28
C PHE A 191 -6.15 2.86 9.28
N TYR A 192 -5.16 3.76 9.35
CA TYR A 192 -4.14 3.71 10.39
C TYR A 192 -4.77 4.07 11.73
N ASP A 193 -4.31 3.43 12.79
CA ASP A 193 -4.75 3.70 14.16
C ASP A 193 -3.57 4.23 14.97
N SER A 194 -3.71 5.38 15.62
CA SER A 194 -2.62 5.99 16.38
C SER A 194 -2.22 5.16 17.61
N SER A 195 -3.15 4.37 18.16
CA SER A 195 -2.86 3.50 19.32
C SER A 195 -1.83 2.43 18.98
N ILE A 196 -1.74 1.99 17.73
CA ILE A 196 -0.73 1.03 17.26
C ILE A 196 0.68 1.64 17.38
N ILE A 197 0.86 2.89 16.91
CA ILE A 197 2.14 3.58 17.00
C ILE A 197 2.50 3.86 18.46
N GLU A 198 1.53 4.30 19.27
CA GLU A 198 1.73 4.53 20.70
C GLU A 198 2.19 3.26 21.42
N TYR A 199 1.50 2.14 21.18
CA TYR A 199 1.85 0.83 21.75
C TYR A 199 3.26 0.41 21.35
N LEU A 200 3.61 0.49 20.06
CA LEU A 200 4.92 0.12 19.56
C LEU A 200 6.03 1.02 20.13
N ASN A 201 5.80 2.32 20.23
CA ASN A 201 6.73 3.27 20.85
C ASN A 201 7.00 2.94 22.32
N ASN A 202 5.94 2.61 23.07
CA ASN A 202 6.06 2.19 24.47
C ASN A 202 6.84 0.87 24.65
N HIS A 203 6.99 0.08 23.57
CA HIS A 203 7.78 -1.15 23.55
C HIS A 203 9.14 -0.98 22.86
N GLY A 204 9.60 0.26 22.63
CA GLY A 204 10.94 0.55 22.12
C GLY A 204 11.07 0.54 20.59
N TYR A 205 9.96 0.44 19.85
CA TYR A 205 9.94 0.58 18.39
C TYR A 205 9.68 2.04 17.98
N GLY A 206 9.87 2.43 16.72
CA GLY A 206 9.48 3.76 16.23
C GLY A 206 10.38 4.95 16.63
N VAL A 207 11.49 4.75 17.35
CA VAL A 207 12.46 5.85 17.63
C VAL A 207 13.48 6.00 16.50
N HIS A 208 13.05 6.65 15.42
CA HIS A 208 13.94 7.22 14.40
C HIS A 208 13.80 8.74 14.27
N SER A 209 13.54 9.43 15.39
CA SER A 209 13.51 10.90 15.47
C SER A 209 14.33 11.53 16.60
N GLN A 210 15.02 10.76 17.45
CA GLN A 210 15.86 11.33 18.53
C GLN A 210 17.35 11.48 18.15
N ASN A 211 17.87 10.76 17.15
CA ASN A 211 19.29 10.83 16.78
C ASN A 211 19.64 11.80 15.64
N LYS A 212 18.65 12.37 14.92
CA LYS A 212 18.90 13.41 13.91
C LYS A 212 18.94 14.82 14.50
N ALA A 213 18.25 15.07 15.61
CA ALA A 213 18.35 16.35 16.32
C ALA A 213 19.70 16.46 17.06
N GLN A 214 20.17 15.39 17.72
CA GLN A 214 21.40 15.43 18.51
C GLN A 214 22.70 15.46 17.68
N SER A 215 22.67 14.97 16.44
CA SER A 215 23.81 15.11 15.51
C SER A 215 23.91 16.51 14.90
N SER A 216 22.77 17.17 14.66
CA SER A 216 22.74 18.55 14.16
C SER A 216 23.22 19.53 15.23
N THR A 217 22.69 19.47 16.47
CA THR A 217 23.14 20.39 17.55
C THR A 217 24.56 20.12 18.03
N ARG A 218 25.08 18.89 17.97
CA ARG A 218 26.48 18.62 18.34
C ARG A 218 27.49 19.12 17.29
N SER A 219 27.07 19.27 16.04
CA SER A 219 27.89 19.83 14.97
C SER A 219 27.96 21.37 14.99
N THR A 220 26.91 22.02 15.51
CA THR A 220 26.87 23.49 15.66
C THR A 220 27.61 23.95 16.92
N ILE A 221 27.45 23.27 18.06
CA ILE A 221 28.11 23.65 19.32
C ILE A 221 29.64 23.53 19.22
N LYS A 222 30.17 22.52 18.51
CA LYS A 222 31.63 22.38 18.31
C LYS A 222 32.24 23.39 17.33
N LYS A 223 31.45 24.14 16.56
CA LYS A 223 31.95 25.16 15.62
C LYS A 223 31.94 26.58 16.21
N GLU A 224 31.15 26.83 17.26
CA GLU A 224 31.11 28.13 17.93
C GLU A 224 32.16 28.26 19.06
N GLU A 225 32.68 27.15 19.60
CA GLU A 225 33.76 27.19 20.61
C GLU A 225 35.20 27.28 20.04
N ILE A 226 35.39 27.38 18.71
CA ILE A 226 36.74 27.45 18.09
C ILE A 226 36.92 28.74 17.25
N LYS A 227 36.31 29.86 17.66
CA LYS A 227 36.47 31.15 16.96
C LYS A 227 36.76 32.37 17.86
N GLN A 228 37.29 32.17 19.06
CA GLN A 228 37.81 33.28 19.87
C GLN A 228 39.09 32.87 20.62
N VAL A 229 40.15 32.59 19.89
CA VAL A 229 41.51 32.94 20.31
C VAL A 229 42.24 33.20 19.01
N ASP A 230 42.47 34.47 18.70
CA ASP A 230 43.67 34.99 18.04
C ASP A 230 43.45 36.49 17.75
N ASP A 231 44.48 37.26 18.08
CA ASP A 231 44.70 38.70 17.82
C ASP A 231 44.19 39.73 18.84
N GLU A 232 45.02 39.98 19.87
CA GLU A 232 45.22 41.34 20.39
C GLU A 232 46.74 41.61 20.60
N LYS A 233 47.32 42.34 19.64
CA LYS A 233 48.51 43.21 19.74
C LYS A 233 47.96 44.64 19.51
N GLU A 234 48.39 45.74 20.11
CA GLU A 234 49.68 46.15 20.69
C GLU A 234 49.45 47.52 21.41
N ASN A 235 50.30 47.80 22.41
CA ASN A 235 50.92 49.09 22.80
C ASN A 235 50.11 50.40 23.01
N ASP A 236 50.27 50.98 24.22
CA ASP A 236 50.97 52.25 24.55
C ASP A 236 50.46 52.71 25.93
N SER A 237 51.26 52.77 26.98
CA SER A 237 52.35 53.70 27.35
C SER A 237 51.87 54.73 28.40
N ASP A 238 52.76 54.89 29.39
CA ASP A 238 52.99 56.07 30.21
C ASP A 238 52.42 56.19 31.65
N ASP A 239 53.40 56.50 32.51
CA ASP A 239 53.40 57.28 33.76
C ASP A 239 53.44 56.60 35.16
N GLU A 240 54.70 56.45 35.60
CA GLU A 240 55.31 57.08 36.79
C GLU A 240 54.97 56.63 38.24
N ASN A 241 56.02 56.04 38.84
CA ASN A 241 56.68 56.33 40.13
C ASN A 241 56.04 56.05 41.53
N PHE A 242 56.82 55.28 42.31
CA PHE A 242 57.13 55.37 43.76
C PHE A 242 55.95 55.19 44.75
N VAL A 243 56.02 54.39 45.83
CA VAL A 243 56.93 54.49 47.00
C VAL A 243 57.03 53.13 47.73
N GLU A 244 58.25 52.86 48.18
CA GLU A 244 58.73 51.98 49.26
C GLU A 244 58.07 52.26 50.63
N TYR A 245 58.03 51.28 51.55
CA TYR A 245 58.43 51.43 52.98
C TYR A 245 58.21 50.13 53.79
N ASP A 246 59.34 49.54 54.17
CA ASP A 246 59.77 48.99 55.48
C ASP A 246 58.86 48.10 56.34
N ASN A 247 59.30 46.84 56.53
CA ASN A 247 60.10 46.41 57.70
C ASN A 247 60.74 45.03 57.45
#